data_AF-A0A451GDE9-F1
#
_entry.id   AF-A0A451GDE9-F1
#
_cell.length_a   1.000
_cell.length_b   1.000
_cell.length_c   1.000
_cell.angle_alpha   90.00
_cell.angle_beta   90.00
_cell.angle_gamma   90.00
#
_symmetry.space_group_name_H-M   'P 1'
#
loop_
_entity.id
_entity.type
_entity.pdbx_description
1 polymer ?
#
loop_
_entity_poly.entity_id
_entity_poly.type
_entity_poly.pdbx_seq_one_letter_code
_entity_poly.pdbx_strand_id
1 'polypeptide(L)'
;MEITLFIIAVLGLLIAYLTYKKDHIDAPNEKAKSLSQNYQFAERSTRELIEELEKYVSTNNAMDEHFMQGLTFSQSLTFLKSAHDKLFSDDISKDLIQYPSLANDGLKASIEAHIKHIQEIRTYFKFYVKKDFNA
;
A
#
# COMPACT_ATOMS: atom_id res chain seq x y z
N MET A 1 -32.12 -3.93 46.90
CA MET A 1 -31.67 -2.62 46.38
C MET A 1 -30.15 -2.62 46.18
N GLU A 2 -29.37 -3.04 47.18
CA GLU A 2 -27.91 -3.11 47.10
C GLU A 2 -27.37 -4.12 46.07
N ILE A 3 -27.96 -5.32 46.00
CA ILE A 3 -27.57 -6.35 45.01
C ILE A 3 -27.80 -5.85 43.57
N THR A 4 -28.91 -5.13 43.33
CA THR A 4 -29.24 -4.58 42.02
C THR A 4 -28.24 -3.50 41.59
N LEU A 5 -27.82 -2.63 42.52
CA LEU A 5 -26.79 -1.61 42.28
C LEU A 5 -25.43 -2.25 42.00
N PHE A 6 -25.07 -3.31 42.72
CA PHE A 6 -23.83 -4.05 42.48
C PHE A 6 -23.80 -4.70 41.10
N ILE A 7 -24.90 -5.33 40.67
CA ILE A 7 -25.02 -5.92 39.33
C ILE A 7 -24.86 -4.84 38.24
N ILE A 8 -25.54 -3.70 38.39
CA ILE A 8 -25.44 -2.58 37.44
C ILE A 8 -24.01 -2.03 37.37
N ALA A 9 -23.34 -1.89 38.52
CA ALA A 9 -21.95 -1.42 38.57
C ALA A 9 -20.98 -2.39 37.86
N VAL A 10 -21.14 -3.70 38.10
CA VAL A 10 -20.33 -4.73 37.43
C VAL A 10 -20.57 -4.73 35.91
N LEU A 11 -21.82 -4.63 35.48
CA LEU A 11 -22.17 -4.54 34.06
C LEU A 11 -21.61 -3.27 33.40
N GLY A 12 -21.66 -2.13 34.08
CA GLY A 12 -21.07 -0.88 33.59
C GLY A 12 -19.55 -1.00 33.40
N LEU A 13 -18.87 -1.63 34.36
CA LEU A 13 -17.43 -1.86 34.31
C LEU A 13 -17.06 -2.82 33.16
N LEU A 14 -17.87 -3.87 32.96
CA LEU A 14 -17.70 -4.81 31.84
C LEU A 14 -17.83 -4.09 30.48
N ILE A 15 -18.88 -3.28 30.31
CA ILE A 15 -19.09 -2.53 29.06
C ILE A 15 -17.94 -1.55 28.81
N ALA A 16 -17.52 -0.80 29.82
CA ALA A 16 -16.41 0.14 29.71
C ALA A 16 -15.10 -0.56 29.29
N TYR A 17 -14.82 -1.73 29.87
CA TYR A 17 -13.66 -2.54 29.49
C TYR A 17 -13.74 -3.05 28.04
N LEU A 18 -14.91 -3.53 27.61
CA LEU A 18 -15.12 -4.00 26.24
C LEU A 18 -14.96 -2.87 25.22
N THR A 19 -15.52 -1.69 25.49
CA THR A 19 -15.35 -0.50 24.65
C THR A 19 -13.89 -0.07 24.59
N TYR A 20 -13.20 -0.01 25.73
CA TYR A 20 -11.79 0.35 25.78
C TYR A 20 -10.93 -0.59 24.94
N LYS A 21 -11.13 -1.91 25.09
CA LYS A 21 -10.40 -2.92 24.31
C LYS A 21 -10.63 -2.72 22.80
N LYS A 22 -11.89 -2.56 22.40
CA LYS A 22 -12.24 -2.38 20.98
C LYS A 22 -11.58 -1.15 20.37
N ASP A 23 -11.69 -0.01 21.05
CA ASP A 23 -11.29 1.28 20.48
C ASP A 23 -9.77 1.52 20.57
N HIS A 24 -9.10 1.04 21.62
CA HIS A 24 -7.69 1.32 21.88
C HIS A 24 -6.74 0.17 21.61
N ILE A 25 -7.23 -1.06 21.41
CA ILE A 25 -6.39 -2.24 21.15
C ILE A 25 -6.75 -2.84 19.79
N ASP A 26 -7.99 -3.27 19.61
CA ASP A 26 -8.37 -4.04 18.42
C ASP A 26 -8.36 -3.16 17.15
N ALA A 27 -8.97 -1.96 17.20
CA ALA A 27 -9.04 -1.07 16.04
C ALA A 27 -7.66 -0.59 15.53
N PRO A 28 -6.71 -0.14 16.38
CA PRO A 28 -5.35 0.18 15.93
C PRO A 28 -4.63 -1.01 15.29
N ASN A 29 -4.78 -2.21 15.86
CA ASN A 29 -4.17 -3.43 15.31
C ASN A 29 -4.73 -3.77 13.92
N GLU A 30 -6.05 -3.66 13.73
CA GLU A 30 -6.68 -3.89 12.44
C GLU A 30 -6.21 -2.88 11.38
N LYS A 31 -6.15 -1.59 11.74
CA LYS A 31 -5.64 -0.53 10.85
C LYS A 31 -4.21 -0.82 10.44
N ALA A 32 -3.36 -1.16 11.40
CA ALA A 32 -1.96 -1.45 11.15
C ALA A 32 -1.76 -2.69 10.26
N LYS A 33 -2.54 -3.74 10.51
CA LYS A 33 -2.55 -4.95 9.67
C LYS A 33 -2.99 -4.65 8.23
N SER A 34 -4.08 -3.90 8.06
CA SER A 34 -4.55 -3.51 6.72
C SER A 34 -3.51 -2.65 5.99
N LEU A 35 -2.87 -1.72 6.71
CA LEU A 35 -1.84 -0.86 6.14
C LEU A 35 -0.59 -1.64 5.74
N SER A 36 -0.15 -2.60 6.56
CA SER A 36 0.94 -3.52 6.25
C SER A 36 0.65 -4.36 5.01
N GLN A 37 -0.58 -4.87 4.86
CA GLN A 37 -1.01 -5.57 3.65
C GLN A 37 -0.98 -4.67 2.41
N ASN A 38 -1.47 -3.44 2.50
CA ASN A 38 -1.44 -2.48 1.40
C ASN A 38 -0.01 -2.10 1.02
N TYR A 39 0.88 -1.94 2.00
CA TYR A 39 2.30 -1.70 1.78
C TYR A 39 2.95 -2.85 1.00
N GLN A 40 2.78 -4.09 1.46
CA GLN A 40 3.33 -5.27 0.78
C GLN A 40 2.76 -5.45 -0.64
N PHE A 41 1.47 -5.14 -0.81
CA PHE A 41 0.84 -5.13 -2.12
C PHE A 41 1.46 -4.08 -3.05
N ALA A 42 1.67 -2.86 -2.56
CA ALA A 42 2.26 -1.76 -3.30
C ALA A 42 3.70 -2.07 -3.72
N GLU A 43 4.51 -2.61 -2.80
CA GLU A 43 5.88 -3.06 -3.06
C GLU A 43 5.92 -4.09 -4.18
N ARG A 44 5.16 -5.18 -4.02
CA ARG A 44 5.09 -6.27 -5.00
C ARG A 44 4.61 -5.78 -6.36
N SER A 45 3.53 -5.00 -6.39
CA SER A 45 2.95 -4.50 -7.64
C SER A 45 3.91 -3.58 -8.39
N THR A 46 4.69 -2.78 -7.66
CA THR A 46 5.70 -1.90 -8.25
C THR A 46 6.83 -2.73 -8.87
N ARG A 47 7.34 -3.73 -8.15
CA ARG A 47 8.37 -4.64 -8.66
C ARG A 47 7.91 -5.39 -9.91
N GLU A 48 6.72 -5.98 -9.88
CA GLU A 48 6.14 -6.66 -11.05
C GLU A 48 6.00 -5.73 -12.26
N LEU A 49 5.58 -4.47 -12.05
CA LEU A 49 5.47 -3.50 -13.14
C LEU A 49 6.85 -3.16 -13.73
N ILE A 50 7.87 -2.98 -12.88
CA ILE A 50 9.25 -2.76 -13.35
C ILE A 50 9.71 -3.93 -14.21
N GLU A 51 9.52 -5.17 -13.75
CA GLU A 51 9.88 -6.38 -14.49
C GLU A 51 9.14 -6.48 -15.84
N GLU A 52 7.83 -6.17 -15.86
CA GLU A 52 7.03 -6.14 -17.09
C GLU A 52 7.55 -5.13 -18.11
N LEU A 53 7.86 -3.91 -17.65
CA LEU A 53 8.40 -2.84 -18.48
C LEU A 53 9.80 -3.18 -18.99
N GLU A 54 10.69 -3.69 -18.12
CA GLU A 54 12.04 -4.12 -18.49
C GLU A 54 12.05 -5.22 -19.55
N LYS A 55 11.16 -6.22 -19.38
CA LYS A 55 11.01 -7.29 -20.36
C LYS A 55 10.58 -6.74 -21.72
N TYR A 56 9.63 -5.81 -21.73
CA TYR A 56 9.15 -5.19 -22.96
C TYR A 56 10.25 -4.41 -23.67
N VAL A 57 10.96 -3.52 -22.97
CA VAL A 57 12.03 -2.72 -23.59
C VAL A 57 13.19 -3.58 -24.07
N SER A 58 13.53 -4.66 -23.34
CA SER A 58 14.58 -5.59 -23.77
C SER A 58 14.18 -6.38 -25.02
N THR A 59 12.89 -6.68 -25.19
CA THR A 59 12.39 -7.46 -26.33
C THR A 59 12.25 -6.60 -27.58
N ASN A 60 11.92 -5.31 -27.40
CA ASN A 60 11.60 -4.40 -28.50
C ASN A 60 12.68 -3.33 -28.77
N ASN A 61 13.77 -3.32 -27.99
CA ASN A 61 14.79 -2.27 -28.01
C ASN A 61 14.20 -0.86 -27.80
N ALA A 62 13.17 -0.76 -26.96
CA ALA A 62 12.33 0.43 -26.80
C ALA A 62 12.79 1.38 -25.66
N MET A 63 14.04 1.30 -25.22
CA MET A 63 14.51 2.09 -24.06
C MET A 63 14.36 3.61 -24.25
N ASP A 64 14.61 4.09 -25.47
CA ASP A 64 14.55 5.50 -25.83
C ASP A 64 13.19 5.91 -26.42
N GLU A 65 12.26 4.97 -26.55
CA GLU A 65 10.91 5.27 -27.03
C GLU A 65 10.12 6.04 -25.99
N HIS A 66 9.28 6.94 -26.47
CA HIS A 66 8.36 7.68 -25.61
C HIS A 66 7.32 6.73 -25.02
N PHE A 67 7.15 6.84 -23.71
CA PHE A 67 6.17 6.10 -22.95
C PHE A 67 5.08 7.08 -22.49
N MET A 68 5.08 7.49 -21.23
CA MET A 68 4.02 8.30 -20.63
C MET A 68 4.52 9.71 -20.29
N GLN A 69 3.66 10.73 -20.45
CA GLN A 69 3.93 12.12 -20.05
C GLN A 69 5.21 12.72 -20.68
N GLY A 70 5.56 12.29 -21.90
CA GLY A 70 6.75 12.75 -22.60
C GLY A 70 8.06 12.13 -22.11
N LEU A 71 8.02 11.23 -21.12
CA LEU A 71 9.19 10.49 -20.65
C LEU A 71 9.46 9.27 -21.54
N THR A 72 10.73 8.89 -21.65
CA THR A 72 11.10 7.61 -22.26
C THR A 72 10.87 6.45 -21.30
N PHE A 73 10.89 5.21 -21.79
CA PHE A 73 10.87 4.04 -20.93
C PHE A 73 12.04 4.03 -19.94
N SER A 74 13.25 4.35 -20.38
CA SER A 74 14.45 4.40 -19.54
C SER A 74 14.28 5.39 -18.37
N GLN A 75 13.75 6.59 -18.65
CA GLN A 75 13.46 7.58 -17.61
C GLN A 75 12.39 7.08 -16.64
N SER A 76 11.29 6.53 -17.18
CA SER A 76 10.18 6.00 -16.38
C SER A 76 10.61 4.85 -15.46
N LEU A 77 11.42 3.92 -15.97
CA LEU A 77 12.02 2.82 -15.21
C LEU A 77 12.94 3.34 -14.11
N THR A 78 13.76 4.36 -14.40
CA THR A 78 14.64 4.99 -13.42
C THR A 78 13.82 5.63 -12.29
N PHE A 79 12.75 6.35 -12.61
CA PHE A 79 11.85 6.92 -11.61
C PHE A 79 11.15 5.86 -10.77
N LEU A 80 10.60 4.81 -11.41
CA LEU A 80 9.92 3.73 -10.71
C LEU A 80 10.85 2.98 -9.74
N LYS A 81 12.08 2.65 -10.17
CA LYS A 81 13.09 2.02 -9.32
C LYS A 81 13.49 2.93 -8.16
N SER A 82 13.76 4.21 -8.43
CA SER A 82 14.10 5.16 -7.37
C SER A 82 12.97 5.35 -6.36
N ALA A 83 11.72 5.41 -6.82
CA ALA A 83 10.55 5.50 -5.96
C ALA A 83 10.37 4.21 -5.13
N HIS A 84 10.53 3.04 -5.76
CA HIS A 84 10.49 1.77 -5.08
C HIS A 84 11.53 1.71 -3.96
N ASP A 85 12.79 1.99 -4.27
CA ASP A 85 13.87 1.89 -3.29
C ASP A 85 13.70 2.89 -2.14
N LYS A 86 13.18 4.09 -2.40
CA LYS A 86 12.92 5.08 -1.34
C LYS A 86 11.72 4.73 -0.46
N LEU A 87 10.68 4.13 -1.03
CA LEU A 87 9.44 3.82 -0.31
C LEU A 87 9.52 2.48 0.41
N PHE A 88 10.35 1.56 -0.07
CA PHE A 88 10.42 0.17 0.38
C PHE A 88 11.81 -0.27 0.90
N SER A 89 12.72 0.67 1.21
CA SER A 89 14.08 0.35 1.71
C SER A 89 14.10 -0.26 3.10
N ASP A 90 13.12 0.08 3.94
CA ASP A 90 13.00 -0.40 5.32
C ASP A 90 11.80 -1.36 5.43
N ASP A 91 11.88 -2.33 6.35
CA ASP A 91 10.78 -3.27 6.59
C ASP A 91 9.65 -2.62 7.44
N ILE A 92 9.15 -1.49 6.94
CA ILE A 92 8.01 -0.74 7.49
C ILE A 92 6.81 -1.67 7.67
N SER A 93 6.71 -2.74 6.86
CA SER A 93 5.64 -3.74 6.98
C SER A 93 5.66 -4.48 8.31
N LYS A 94 6.85 -4.82 8.84
CA LYS A 94 7.04 -5.42 10.16
C LYS A 94 6.83 -4.40 11.27
N ASP A 95 7.35 -3.19 11.08
CA ASP A 95 7.22 -2.11 12.08
C ASP A 95 5.77 -1.71 12.28
N LEU A 96 4.94 -1.72 11.23
CA LEU A 96 3.50 -1.48 11.36
C LEU A 96 2.81 -2.54 12.22
N ILE A 97 3.17 -3.82 12.07
CA ILE A 97 2.59 -4.91 12.87
C ILE A 97 3.07 -4.82 14.32
N GLN A 98 4.34 -4.50 14.55
CA GLN A 98 4.94 -4.42 15.88
C GLN A 98 4.54 -3.15 16.63
N TYR A 99 4.35 -2.04 15.91
CA TYR A 99 4.01 -0.73 16.44
C TYR A 99 2.78 -0.16 15.70
N PRO A 100 1.56 -0.61 16.05
CA PRO A 100 0.32 -0.15 15.42
C PRO A 100 0.10 1.37 15.48
N SER A 101 0.75 2.06 16.41
CA SER A 101 0.74 3.54 16.50
C SER A 101 1.37 4.23 15.28
N LEU A 102 2.23 3.53 14.52
CA LEU A 102 2.80 4.03 13.28
C LEU A 102 1.77 4.07 12.13
N ALA A 103 0.67 3.32 12.25
CA ALA A 103 -0.40 3.27 11.25
C ALA A 103 -1.29 4.51 11.29
N ASN A 104 -0.73 5.63 10.82
CA ASN A 104 -1.43 6.90 10.74
C ASN A 104 -2.04 7.14 9.33
N ASP A 105 -3.00 8.07 9.28
CA ASP A 105 -3.74 8.37 8.06
C ASP A 105 -2.85 8.98 6.95
N GLY A 106 -1.75 9.64 7.29
CA GLY A 106 -0.80 10.18 6.32
C GLY A 106 -0.04 9.08 5.57
N LEU A 107 0.48 8.08 6.29
CA LEU A 107 1.13 6.92 5.70
C LEU A 107 0.15 6.12 4.83
N LYS A 108 -1.09 5.94 5.32
CA LYS A 108 -2.17 5.34 4.53
C LYS A 108 -2.42 6.07 3.22
N ALA A 109 -2.61 7.38 3.27
CA ALA A 109 -2.83 8.19 2.07
C ALA A 109 -1.66 8.11 1.08
N SER A 110 -0.41 8.08 1.59
CA SER A 110 0.77 7.95 0.75
C SER A 110 0.83 6.60 0.03
N ILE A 111 0.54 5.50 0.73
CA ILE A 111 0.51 4.15 0.12
C ILE A 111 -0.63 4.04 -0.89
N GLU A 112 -1.82 4.56 -0.58
CA GLU A 112 -2.97 4.55 -1.48
C GLU A 112 -2.69 5.38 -2.76
N ALA A 113 -2.07 6.55 -2.62
CA ALA A 113 -1.66 7.38 -3.75
C ALA A 113 -0.64 6.65 -4.65
N HIS A 114 0.34 5.97 -4.05
CA HIS A 114 1.31 5.17 -4.78
C HIS A 114 0.66 4.01 -5.53
N ILE A 115 -0.23 3.26 -4.87
CA ILE A 115 -0.99 2.17 -5.50
C ILE A 115 -1.76 2.68 -6.72
N LYS A 116 -2.46 3.82 -6.58
CA LYS A 116 -3.19 4.44 -7.70
C LYS A 116 -2.27 4.77 -8.86
N HIS A 117 -1.11 5.38 -8.59
CA HIS A 117 -0.16 5.76 -9.63
C HIS A 117 0.41 4.53 -10.38
N ILE A 118 0.76 3.47 -9.65
CA ILE A 118 1.22 2.20 -10.25
C ILE A 118 0.12 1.59 -11.14
N GLN A 119 -1.14 1.65 -10.71
CA GLN A 119 -2.26 1.17 -11.51
C GLN A 119 -2.48 2.00 -12.79
N GLU A 120 -2.31 3.32 -12.73
CA GLU A 120 -2.36 4.20 -13.90
C GLU A 120 -1.29 3.82 -14.92
N ILE A 121 -0.04 3.66 -14.49
CA ILE A 121 1.07 3.27 -15.37
C ILE A 121 0.82 1.89 -15.98
N ARG A 122 0.40 0.91 -15.16
CA ARG A 122 0.11 -0.45 -15.61
C ARG A 122 -1.04 -0.48 -16.62
N THR A 123 -2.07 0.34 -16.40
CA THR A 123 -3.20 0.49 -17.34
C THR A 123 -2.71 1.09 -18.65
N TYR A 124 -1.94 2.19 -18.59
CA TYR A 124 -1.39 2.83 -19.78
C TYR A 124 -0.57 1.83 -20.61
N PHE A 125 0.37 1.14 -19.95
CA PHE A 125 1.22 0.14 -20.58
C PHE A 125 0.41 -0.99 -21.25
N LYS A 126 -0.58 -1.55 -20.57
CA LYS A 126 -1.37 -2.67 -21.10
C LYS A 126 -2.25 -2.26 -22.28
N PHE A 127 -2.90 -1.10 -22.22
CA PHE A 127 -3.92 -0.73 -23.20
C PHE A 127 -3.41 0.07 -24.38
N TYR A 128 -2.33 0.83 -24.21
CA TYR A 128 -1.83 1.74 -25.24
C TYR A 128 -0.46 1.36 -25.80
N VAL A 129 0.30 0.52 -25.10
CA VAL A 129 1.62 0.08 -25.59
C VAL A 129 1.57 -1.38 -26.01
N LYS A 130 1.13 -2.26 -25.11
CA LYS A 130 1.10 -3.71 -25.39
C LYS A 130 -0.01 -4.10 -26.37
N LYS A 131 -1.10 -3.34 -26.45
CA LYS A 131 -2.19 -3.59 -27.39
C LYS A 131 -1.76 -3.35 -28.84
N ASP A 132 -0.97 -2.32 -29.08
CA ASP A 132 -0.43 -1.98 -30.41
C ASP A 132 0.66 -2.96 -30.87
N PHE A 133 1.13 -3.84 -29.99
CA PHE A 133 2.09 -4.91 -30.30
C PHE A 133 1.43 -6.25 -30.69
N ASN A 134 0.20 -6.51 -30.24
CA ASN A 134 -0.54 -7.74 -30.54
C ASN A 134 -1.57 -7.57 -31.69
N ALA A 135 -1.55 -6.42 -32.36
CA ALA A 135 -2.38 -6.11 -33.52
C ALA A 135 -1.51 -6.16 -34.79
#